data_AF-A0A941VIT1-F1
#
_entry.id   AF-A0A941VIT1-F1
#
_cell.length_a   1.000
_cell.length_b   1.000
_cell.length_c   1.000
_cell.angle_alpha   90.00
_cell.angle_beta   90.00
_cell.angle_gamma   90.00
#
_symmetry.space_group_name_H-M   'P 1'
#
loop_
_entity.id
_entity.type
_entity.pdbx_description
1 polymer ?
#
loop_
_entity_poly.entity_id
_entity_poly.type
_entity_poly.pdbx_seq_one_letter_code
_entity_poly.pdbx_strand_id
1 'polypeptide(L)' 'MSDQQVPHSPVFPQGKQWDFKKREGIYESDVTALLRRLLEDDAIREDQRAAWERWRNDPSGLQR' A
#
# COMPACT_ATOMS: atom_id res chain seq x y z
N MET A 1 -26.18 3.57 11.47
CA MET A 1 -25.32 2.92 10.48
C MET A 1 -24.56 4.04 9.81
N SER A 2 -23.39 4.40 10.34
CA SER A 2 -22.60 5.50 9.78
C SER A 2 -22.10 5.06 8.40
N ASP A 3 -22.37 5.84 7.35
CA ASP A 3 -21.79 5.65 6.03
C ASP A 3 -20.26 5.74 6.14
N GLN A 4 -19.61 4.60 6.40
CA GLN A 4 -18.16 4.47 6.29
C GLN A 4 -17.85 4.50 4.79
N GLN A 5 -17.64 5.71 4.28
CA GLN A 5 -17.08 5.95 2.96
C GLN A 5 -15.83 5.08 2.82
N VAL A 6 -15.90 4.09 1.92
CA VAL A 6 -14.75 3.27 1.58
C VAL A 6 -13.66 4.23 1.07
N PRO A 7 -12.46 4.24 1.66
CA PRO A 7 -11.41 5.11 1.17
C PRO A 7 -11.12 4.79 -0.30
N HIS A 8 -11.15 5.83 -1.13
CA HIS A 8 -10.86 5.70 -2.55
C HIS A 8 -9.38 5.35 -2.72
N SER A 9 -9.10 4.39 -3.60
CA SER A 9 -7.71 4.08 -3.97
C SER A 9 -7.02 5.32 -4.54
N PRO A 10 -5.73 5.51 -4.22
CA PRO A 10 -5.01 6.70 -4.62
C PRO A 10 -4.88 6.75 -6.14
N VAL A 11 -5.23 7.91 -6.72
CA VAL A 11 -5.04 8.19 -8.15
C VAL A 11 -3.80 9.04 -8.30
N PHE A 12 -2.83 8.54 -9.08
CA PHE A 12 -1.58 9.25 -9.33
C PHE A 12 -1.62 10.01 -10.66
N PRO A 13 -0.95 11.17 -10.74
CA PRO A 13 -0.76 11.86 -12.02
C PRO A 13 -0.08 10.96 -13.04
N GLN A 14 -0.43 11.14 -14.31
CA GLN A 14 0.25 10.46 -15.41
C GLN A 14 1.75 10.76 -15.37
N GLY A 15 2.58 9.71 -15.43
CA GLY A 15 4.03 9.84 -15.39
C GLY A 15 4.64 9.93 -14.00
N LYS A 16 3.85 9.81 -12.91
CA LYS A 16 4.42 9.64 -11.57
C LYS A 16 5.31 8.40 -11.55
N GLN A 17 6.55 8.58 -11.10
CA GLN A 17 7.51 7.52 -10.86
C GLN A 17 7.92 7.58 -9.39
N TRP A 18 8.18 6.41 -8.80
CA TRP A 18 8.71 6.31 -7.44
C TRP A 18 10.21 6.17 -7.51
N ASP A 19 10.90 6.85 -6.58
CA ASP A 19 12.34 6.76 -6.46
C ASP A 19 12.77 5.31 -6.23
N PHE A 20 13.67 4.82 -7.07
CA PHE A 20 14.29 3.52 -6.90
C PHE A 20 15.70 3.69 -6.32
N LYS A 21 15.90 3.29 -5.06
CA LYS A 21 17.23 3.25 -4.43
C LYS A 21 17.37 2.04 -3.53
N LYS A 22 18.41 1.23 -3.78
CA LYS A 22 18.82 0.14 -2.88
C LYS A 22 19.54 0.66 -1.64
N ARG A 23 19.42 -0.05 -0.52
CA ARG A 23 20.21 0.23 0.69
C ARG A 23 21.68 -0.08 0.45
N GLU A 24 22.54 0.83 0.90
CA GLU A 24 23.98 0.66 0.84
C GLU A 24 24.43 -0.31 1.94
N GLY A 25 25.42 -1.17 1.64
CA GLY A 25 26.03 -2.07 2.62
C GLY A 25 25.26 -3.35 2.96
N ILE A 26 24.09 -3.59 2.36
CA ILE A 26 23.34 -4.86 2.51
C ILE A 26 22.80 -5.35 1.17
N TYR A 27 22.57 -6.66 1.05
CA TYR A 27 21.86 -7.20 -0.09
C TYR A 27 20.37 -6.80 -0.03
N GLU A 28 19.89 -6.18 -1.11
CA GLU A 28 18.48 -5.87 -1.33
C GLU A 28 18.15 -6.23 -2.79
N SER A 29 17.12 -7.05 -3.00
CA SER A 29 16.63 -7.35 -4.35
C SER A 29 15.92 -6.13 -4.97
N ASP A 30 15.84 -6.05 -6.29
CA ASP A 30 15.15 -4.94 -6.97
C ASP A 30 13.69 -4.85 -6.53
N VAL A 31 13.01 -5.99 -6.39
CA VAL A 31 11.61 -6.05 -5.94
C VAL A 31 11.48 -5.52 -4.52
N THR A 32 12.37 -5.93 -3.62
CA THR A 32 12.37 -5.44 -2.22
C THR A 32 12.57 -3.93 -2.16
N ALA A 33 13.53 -3.40 -2.91
CA ALA A 33 13.81 -1.96 -2.95
C ALA A 33 12.61 -1.18 -3.50
N LEU A 34 11.99 -1.66 -4.58
CA LEU A 34 10.82 -1.03 -5.19
C LEU A 34 9.63 -1.00 -4.21
N LEU A 35 9.28 -2.15 -3.61
CA LEU A 35 8.17 -2.23 -2.66
C LEU A 35 8.40 -1.33 -1.45
N ARG A 36 9.62 -1.32 -0.89
CA ARG A 36 9.94 -0.44 0.24
C ARG A 36 9.73 1.03 -0.12
N ARG A 37 10.22 1.49 -1.28
CA ARG A 37 10.09 2.89 -1.71
C ARG A 37 8.64 3.26 -2.04
N LEU A 38 7.85 2.33 -2.56
CA LEU A 38 6.40 2.53 -2.74
C LEU A 38 5.68 2.75 -1.41
N LEU A 39 6.06 2.01 -0.36
CA LEU A 39 5.46 2.15 0.99
C LEU A 39 5.89 3.42 1.74
N GLU A 40 6.89 4.14 1.25
CA GLU A 40 7.25 5.47 1.76
C GLU A 40 6.28 6.55 1.26
N ASP A 41 5.45 6.26 0.24
CA ASP A 41 4.37 7.14 -0.21
C ASP A 41 3.15 7.01 0.73
N ASP A 42 2.78 8.10 1.39
CA ASP A 42 1.69 8.12 2.37
C ASP A 42 0.36 7.65 1.79
N ALA A 43 0.06 8.00 0.54
CA ALA A 43 -1.20 7.62 -0.10
C ALA A 43 -1.29 6.11 -0.34
N ILE A 44 -0.17 5.46 -0.69
CA ILE A 44 -0.08 4.01 -0.81
C ILE A 44 -0.18 3.35 0.56
N ARG A 45 0.53 3.90 1.55
CA ARG A 45 0.55 3.35 2.91
C ARG A 45 -0.82 3.38 3.58
N GLU A 46 -1.56 4.47 3.39
CA GLU A 46 -2.93 4.62 3.90
C GLU A 46 -3.90 3.66 3.22
N ASP A 47 -3.83 3.53 1.89
CA ASP A 47 -4.65 2.58 1.13
C ASP A 47 -4.41 1.13 1.57
N GLN A 48 -3.14 0.72 1.71
CA GLN A 48 -2.82 -0.62 2.19
C GLN A 48 -3.31 -0.86 3.63
N ARG A 49 -3.20 0.13 4.51
CA ARG A 49 -3.71 0.04 5.87
C ARG A 49 -5.23 -0.13 5.86
N ALA A 50 -5.95 0.67 5.09
CA ALA A 50 -7.40 0.59 4.99
C ALA A 50 -7.86 -0.75 4.40
N ALA A 51 -7.18 -1.25 3.36
CA ALA A 51 -7.45 -2.55 2.77
C ALA A 51 -7.25 -3.69 3.78
N TRP A 52 -6.15 -3.64 4.55
CA TRP A 52 -5.85 -4.61 5.61
C TRP A 52 -6.88 -4.57 6.73
N GLU A 53 -7.23 -3.38 7.22
CA GLU A 53 -8.24 -3.19 8.26
C GLU A 53 -9.61 -3.70 7.81
N ARG A 54 -10.00 -3.42 6.56
CA ARG A 54 -11.24 -3.96 5.99
C ARG A 54 -11.21 -5.48 5.95
N TRP A 55 -10.16 -6.08 5.38
CA TRP A 55 -10.04 -7.53 5.28
C TRP A 55 -10.08 -8.20 6.66
N ARG A 56 -9.33 -7.66 7.64
CA ARG A 56 -9.25 -8.23 8.99
C ARG A 56 -10.58 -8.16 9.74
N ASN A 57 -11.38 -7.12 9.49
CA ASN A 57 -12.65 -6.88 10.17
C ASN A 57 -13.86 -7.39 9.38
N ASP A 58 -13.68 -7.89 8.15
CA ASP A 58 -14.74 -8.47 7.34
C ASP A 58 -15.00 -9.93 7.77
N PRO A 59 -16.13 -10.22 8.46
CA PRO A 59 -16.42 -11.57 8.93
C PRO A 59 -16.68 -12.55 7.77
N SER A 60 -17.01 -12.03 6.58
CA SER A 60 -17.28 -12.85 5.39
C SER A 60 -16.00 -13.36 4.72
N GLY A 61 -14.86 -12.68 4.90
CA GLY A 61 -13.58 -13.07 4.33
C GLY A 61 -12.96 -14.35 4.92
N LEU A 62 -13.52 -14.85 6.03
CA LEU A 62 -13.14 -16.11 6.69
C LEU A 62 -14.09 -17.27 6.38
N GLN A 63 -15.18 -17.01 5.66
CA GLN A 63 -16.12 -18.07 5.26
C GLN A 63 -15.61 -18.73 3.98
N ARG A 64 -15.28 -20.03 4.08
CA ARG A 64 -14.95 -20.92 2.95
C ARG A 64 -16.20 -21.44 2.27
#